data_AF-A0A2L2YKG7-F1
#
_entry.id   AF-A0A2L2YKG7-F1
#
_cell.length_a   1.000
_cell.length_b   1.000
_cell.length_c   1.000
_cell.angle_alpha   90.00
_cell.angle_beta   90.00
_cell.angle_gamma   90.00
#
_symmetry.space_group_name_H-M   'P 1'
#
loop_
_entity.id
_entity.type
_entity.pdbx_description
1 polymer ?
#
loop_
_entity_poly.entity_id
_entity_poly.type
_entity_poly.pdbx_seq_one_letter_code
_entity_poly.pdbx_strand_id
1 'polypeptide(L)'
;MERNKQHFSHILLFYYRKGKNAVHARKKLTNAYREDVLTVRQCKKWFAKFQSCNFDVEDAPRSGKTAEAAEDTIKALVDANW
;
A
#
# COMPACT_ATOMS: atom_id res chain seq x y z
N MET A 1 1.24 11.47 -0.07
CA MET A 1 0.16 10.58 -0.56
C MET A 1 -0.05 9.34 0.32
N GLU A 2 0.90 8.91 1.15
CA GLU A 2 0.74 7.80 2.13
C GLU A 2 -0.46 7.93 3.07
N ARG A 3 -0.68 9.12 3.67
CA ARG A 3 -1.74 9.33 4.68
C ARG A 3 -3.15 9.00 4.18
N ASN A 4 -3.44 9.26 2.90
CA ASN A 4 -4.74 8.93 2.31
C ASN A 4 -4.90 7.42 2.11
N LYS A 5 -3.81 6.68 1.84
CA LYS A 5 -3.88 5.23 1.67
C LYS A 5 -4.23 4.53 2.99
N GLN A 6 -3.55 4.88 4.08
CA GLN A 6 -3.86 4.34 5.42
C GLN A 6 -5.31 4.61 5.81
N HIS A 7 -5.80 5.84 5.57
CA HIS A 7 -7.20 6.20 5.81
C HIS A 7 -8.17 5.31 5.02
N PHE A 8 -7.93 5.12 3.72
CA PHE A 8 -8.75 4.25 2.90
C PHE A 8 -8.64 2.77 3.31
N SER A 9 -7.48 2.30 3.77
CA SER A 9 -7.28 0.94 4.28
C SER A 9 -8.13 0.67 5.52
N HIS A 10 -8.21 1.62 6.47
CA HIS A 10 -9.07 1.49 7.64
C HIS A 10 -10.55 1.39 7.26
N ILE A 11 -10.99 2.20 6.29
CA ILE A 11 -12.38 2.15 5.81
C ILE A 11 -12.67 0.82 5.11
N LEU A 12 -11.72 0.29 4.32
CA LEU A 12 -11.85 -1.04 3.72
C LEU A 12 -11.92 -2.14 4.78
N LEU A 13 -11.11 -2.06 5.84
CA LEU A 13 -11.15 -3.01 6.96
C LEU A 13 -12.50 -2.98 7.69
N PHE A 14 -13.07 -1.79 7.90
CA PHE A 14 -14.41 -1.66 8.46
C PHE A 14 -15.46 -2.38 7.60
N TYR A 15 -15.43 -2.19 6.28
CA TYR A 15 -16.37 -2.88 5.38
C TYR A 15 -16.13 -4.38 5.29
N TYR A 16 -14.88 -4.83 5.36
CA TYR A 16 -14.52 -6.25 5.43
C TYR A 16 -15.14 -6.91 6.68
N ARG A 17 -14.99 -6.29 7.86
CA ARG A 17 -15.60 -6.76 9.12
C ARG A 17 -17.13 -6.77 9.09
N LYS A 18 -17.75 -5.91 8.27
CA LYS A 18 -19.20 -5.91 8.02
C LYS A 18 -19.64 -6.97 6.99
N GLY A 19 -18.74 -7.84 6.53
CA GLY A 19 -19.03 -8.90 5.55
C GLY A 19 -19.29 -8.37 4.13
N LYS A 20 -18.88 -7.14 3.81
CA LYS A 20 -19.01 -6.59 2.45
C LYS A 20 -17.84 -7.02 1.60
N ASN A 21 -18.06 -7.21 0.30
CA ASN A 21 -16.99 -7.53 -0.65
C ASN A 21 -16.19 -6.26 -1.05
N ALA A 22 -15.01 -6.46 -1.65
CA ALA A 22 -14.11 -5.38 -2.06
C ALA A 22 -14.75 -4.39 -3.05
N VAL A 23 -15.63 -4.88 -3.93
CA VAL A 23 -16.31 -4.05 -4.95
C VAL A 23 -17.33 -3.12 -4.31
N HIS A 24 -18.14 -3.63 -3.38
CA HIS A 24 -19.10 -2.86 -2.61
C HIS A 24 -18.41 -1.85 -1.69
N ALA A 25 -17.33 -2.27 -1.01
CA ALA A 25 -16.53 -1.38 -0.19
C ALA A 25 -15.95 -0.22 -1.00
N ARG A 26 -15.36 -0.50 -2.18
CA ARG A 26 -14.86 0.53 -3.09
C ARG A 26 -15.98 1.45 -3.58
N LYS A 27 -17.14 0.92 -3.99
CA LYS A 27 -18.26 1.75 -4.47
C LYS A 27 -18.72 2.73 -3.39
N LYS A 28 -18.78 2.28 -2.13
CA LYS A 28 -19.08 3.15 -0.98
C LYS A 28 -17.98 4.18 -0.75
N LEU A 29 -16.73 3.78 -0.87
CA LEU A 29 -15.57 4.68 -0.74
C LEU A 29 -15.58 5.78 -1.81
N THR A 30 -15.74 5.42 -3.08
CA THR A 30 -15.86 6.38 -4.20
C THR A 30 -17.04 7.33 -4.02
N ASN A 31 -18.17 6.83 -3.52
CA ASN A 31 -19.34 7.69 -3.27
C ASN A 31 -19.10 8.70 -2.14
N ALA A 32 -18.27 8.37 -1.15
CA ALA A 32 -17.97 9.25 -0.02
C ALA A 32 -16.84 10.26 -0.31
N TYR A 33 -15.79 9.83 -1.03
CA TYR A 33 -14.55 10.60 -1.23
C TYR A 33 -14.33 11.11 -2.67
N ARG A 34 -15.27 10.82 -3.60
CA ARG A 34 -15.15 11.09 -5.04
C ARG A 34 -14.04 10.27 -5.72
N GLU A 35 -13.42 10.80 -6.77
CA GLU A 35 -12.68 10.05 -7.79
C GLU A 35 -11.26 9.65 -7.37
N ASP A 36 -10.67 10.35 -6.39
CA ASP A 36 -9.28 10.16 -5.96
C ASP A 36 -9.13 9.11 -4.85
N VAL A 37 -9.71 7.93 -5.09
CA VAL A 37 -9.73 6.78 -4.16
C VAL A 37 -8.91 5.61 -4.69
N LEU A 38 -8.71 4.61 -3.82
CA LEU A 38 -8.03 3.37 -4.18
C LEU A 38 -8.60 2.73 -5.44
N THR A 39 -7.71 2.32 -6.34
CA THR A 39 -8.03 1.50 -7.50
C THR A 39 -8.65 0.15 -7.06
N VAL A 40 -9.36 -0.50 -7.97
CA VAL A 40 -9.91 -1.85 -7.73
C VAL A 40 -8.81 -2.84 -7.33
N ARG A 41 -7.63 -2.75 -7.97
CA ARG A 41 -6.48 -3.62 -7.67
C ARG A 41 -5.98 -3.43 -6.23
N GLN A 42 -5.88 -2.19 -5.77
CA GLN A 42 -5.49 -1.89 -4.38
C GLN A 42 -6.53 -2.39 -3.38
N CYS A 43 -7.83 -2.20 -3.66
CA CYS A 43 -8.90 -2.72 -2.80
C CYS A 43 -8.83 -4.25 -2.67
N LYS A 44 -8.61 -4.97 -3.79
CA LYS A 44 -8.45 -6.44 -3.77
C LYS A 44 -7.22 -6.87 -2.95
N LYS A 45 -6.09 -6.17 -3.09
CA LYS A 45 -4.86 -6.45 -2.32
C LYS A 45 -5.09 -6.32 -0.81
N TRP A 46 -5.79 -5.26 -0.38
CA TRP A 46 -6.16 -5.08 1.02
C TRP A 46 -7.09 -6.18 1.53
N PHE A 47 -8.11 -6.55 0.76
CA PHE A 47 -9.00 -7.64 1.12
C PHE A 47 -8.29 -8.99 1.26
N ALA A 48 -7.34 -9.30 0.37
CA ALA A 48 -6.51 -10.50 0.49
C ALA A 48 -5.65 -10.47 1.77
N LYS A 49 -5.09 -9.30 2.13
CA LYS A 49 -4.35 -9.10 3.40
C LYS A 49 -5.24 -9.37 4.62
N PHE A 50 -6.48 -8.88 4.60
CA PHE A 50 -7.44 -9.10 5.70
C PHE A 50 -7.92 -10.56 5.79
N GLN A 51 -7.99 -11.27 4.66
CA GLN A 51 -8.29 -12.70 4.63
C GLN A 51 -7.19 -13.54 5.27
N SER A 52 -5.92 -13.12 5.19
CA SER A 52 -4.81 -13.78 5.88
C SER A 52 -4.66 -13.33 7.35
N CYS A 53 -5.73 -12.79 7.96
CA CYS A 53 -5.75 -12.25 9.32
C CYS A 53 -4.71 -11.15 9.59
N ASN A 54 -4.15 -10.54 8.53
CA ASN A 54 -3.21 -9.44 8.66
C ASN A 54 -4.00 -8.13 8.55
N PHE A 55 -4.27 -7.52 9.70
CA PHE A 55 -5.04 -6.27 9.81
C PHE A 55 -4.16 -5.03 9.95
N ASP A 56 -2.84 -5.20 9.82
CA ASP A 56 -1.94 -4.06 9.76
C ASP A 56 -2.32 -3.21 8.53
N VAL A 57 -2.62 -1.94 8.76
CA VAL A 57 -2.99 -0.96 7.74
C VAL A 57 -1.79 -0.17 7.23
N GLU A 58 -0.63 -0.34 7.84
CA GLU A 58 0.61 0.23 7.35
C GLU A 58 1.10 -0.53 6.12
N ASP A 59 1.67 0.21 5.17
CA ASP A 59 2.40 -0.41 4.08
C ASP A 59 3.69 -0.97 4.70
N ALA A 60 4.00 -2.24 4.43
CA ALA A 60 5.26 -2.79 4.87
C ALA A 60 6.39 -1.90 4.33
N PRO A 61 7.47 -1.68 5.10
CA PRO A 61 8.61 -0.92 4.60
C PRO A 61 9.00 -1.53 3.26
N ARG A 62 8.97 -0.70 2.20
CA ARG A 62 9.35 -1.15 0.87
C ARG A 62 10.78 -1.66 1.00
N SER A 63 10.99 -2.96 0.77
CA SER A 63 12.29 -3.54 0.53
C SER A 63 12.80 -3.05 -0.83
N GLY A 64 13.01 -1.75 -0.96
CA GLY A 64 13.80 -1.14 -2.01
C GLY A 64 15.23 -1.12 -1.52
N LYS A 65 16.16 -1.54 -2.38
CA LYS A 65 17.60 -1.50 -2.17
C LYS A 65 17.97 -0.21 -1.44
N THR A 66 18.44 -0.34 -0.20
CA THR A 66 18.94 0.79 0.59
C THR A 66 19.96 1.52 -0.28
N ALA A 67 19.77 2.82 -0.50
CA ALA A 67 20.62 3.62 -1.37
C ALA A 67 22.09 3.52 -0.97
N GLU A 68 22.38 3.24 0.31
CA GLU A 68 23.72 2.99 0.86
C GLU A 68 24.49 1.93 0.05
N ALA A 69 23.89 0.78 -0.26
CA ALA A 69 24.59 -0.27 -1.02
C ALA A 69 24.84 0.10 -2.48
N ALA A 70 24.00 0.98 -3.07
CA ALA A 70 24.23 1.47 -4.43
C ALA A 70 25.29 2.57 -4.44
N GLU A 71 25.31 3.44 -3.43
CA GLU A 71 26.26 4.53 -3.27
C GLU A 71 27.68 4.02 -3.00
N ASP A 72 27.84 3.02 -2.13
CA ASP A 72 29.13 2.35 -1.90
C ASP A 72 29.65 1.66 -3.18
N THR A 73 28.75 1.06 -3.96
CA THR A 73 29.12 0.43 -5.25
C THR A 73 29.57 1.47 -6.27
N ILE A 74 28.90 2.63 -6.34
CA ILE A 74 29.26 3.73 -7.24
C ILE A 74 30.60 4.35 -6.81
N LYS A 75 30.81 4.55 -5.50
CA LYS A 75 32.04 5.10 -4.95
C LYS A 75 33.25 4.19 -5.21
N ALA A 76 33.08 2.89 -5.00
CA ALA A 76 34.11 1.89 -5.29
C ALA A 76 34.49 1.83 -6.78
N LEU A 77 33.54 2.04 -7.70
CA LEU A 77 33.81 2.05 -9.15
C LEU A 77 34.56 3.32 -9.60
N VAL A 78 34.32 4.46 -8.95
CA VAL A 78 35.04 5.72 -9.23
C VAL A 78 36.47 5.64 -8.70
N ASP A 79 36.67 5.08 -7.51
CA ASP A 79 38.00 4.95 -6.89
C ASP A 79 38.90 3.92 -7.61
N ALA A 80 38.32 2.94 -8.31
CA ALA A 80 39.06 1.90 -9.05
C ALA A 80 39.51 2.31 -10.46
N ASN A 81 39.18 3.52 -10.93
CA ASN A 81 39.49 4.01 -12.28
C ASN A 81 40.62 5.06 -12.31
N TRP A 82 41.52 5.02 -11.33
CA TRP A 82 42.78 5.78 -11.24
C TRP A 82 43.96 4.81 -11.13
#